data_AF-A0A843CFG0-F1
#
_entry.id   AF-A0A843CFG0-F1
#
_cell.length_a   1.000
_cell.length_b   1.000
_cell.length_c   1.000
_cell.angle_alpha   90.00
_cell.angle_beta   90.00
_cell.angle_gamma   90.00
#
_symmetry.space_group_name_H-M   'P 1'
#
loop_
_entity.id
_entity.type
_entity.pdbx_description
1 polymer ?
#
loop_
_entity_poly.entity_id
_entity_poly.type
_entity_poly.pdbx_seq_one_letter_code
_entity_poly.pdbx_strand_id
1 'polypeptide(L)'
;MNIKEENFTSSYIPKMRRVFVLKPVLIGITIIALSIIPNVFAEHVLDVNAFAQFPDISQLSAEKFTLKINNTSYDLYYGYRGSLDSVSDSDEPAPTLSLMNINQERKSIEITMSEVPDKNEFWIRIPFEVISAENENYTVQVDGVDTKYDLMKFPNEYVIGMFIPQNTKNIEIIGTKVIPEFGLVTILILGISIFSVITLRKTNLGLNSRYM
;
A
#
# COMPACT_ATOMS: atom_id res chain seq x y z
N MET A 1 51.77 46.44 78.13
CA MET A 1 50.32 46.26 78.34
C MET A 1 49.75 45.79 77.02
N ASN A 2 48.97 44.70 77.07
CA ASN A 2 48.26 43.96 76.02
C ASN A 2 47.61 44.91 74.96
N ILE A 3 47.45 44.60 73.67
CA ILE A 3 46.54 43.60 73.09
C ILE A 3 46.87 43.41 71.59
N LYS A 4 46.75 42.16 71.11
CA LYS A 4 46.85 41.71 69.70
C LYS A 4 45.67 42.17 68.84
N GLU A 5 45.97 42.50 67.59
CA GLU A 5 45.01 42.75 66.50
C GLU A 5 44.29 41.49 66.03
N GLU A 6 43.00 41.63 65.69
CA GLU A 6 42.33 41.14 64.47
C GLU A 6 40.81 41.32 64.62
N ASN A 7 40.12 41.83 63.59
CA ASN A 7 38.70 41.61 63.21
C ASN A 7 38.37 42.43 61.93
N PHE A 8 38.00 41.88 60.76
CA PHE A 8 36.71 41.26 60.31
C PHE A 8 35.52 42.25 60.36
N THR A 9 34.58 42.44 59.42
CA THR A 9 34.31 42.14 57.98
C THR A 9 32.98 42.85 57.65
N SER A 10 32.74 43.08 56.35
CA SER A 10 31.55 43.70 55.76
C SER A 10 30.33 42.77 55.59
N SER A 11 29.16 43.28 56.01
CA SER A 11 27.80 43.16 55.43
C SER A 11 27.03 41.83 55.33
N TYR A 12 25.71 41.98 55.56
CA TYR A 12 24.53 41.20 55.16
C TYR A 12 23.78 40.32 56.20
N ILE A 13 22.46 40.57 56.19
CA ILE A 13 21.38 40.29 57.15
C ILE A 13 20.68 38.93 56.86
N PRO A 14 20.08 38.24 57.87
CA PRO A 14 19.77 36.80 57.80
C PRO A 14 18.29 36.41 57.57
N LYS A 15 18.14 35.26 56.87
CA LYS A 15 17.36 34.02 57.15
C LYS A 15 16.04 34.05 57.96
N MET A 16 14.96 33.52 57.37
CA MET A 16 13.88 32.82 58.09
C MET A 16 13.35 31.58 57.33
N ARG A 17 13.19 30.47 58.05
CA ARG A 17 12.54 29.21 57.67
C ARG A 17 11.03 29.27 57.98
N ARG A 18 10.17 28.65 57.15
CA ARG A 18 8.84 28.16 57.57
C ARG A 18 8.52 26.80 56.97
N VAL A 19 7.68 26.09 57.71
CA VAL A 19 7.48 24.65 57.85
C VAL A 19 6.45 24.10 56.86
N PHE A 20 6.66 22.85 56.45
CA PHE A 20 5.84 22.02 55.56
C PHE A 20 4.66 21.40 56.34
N VAL A 21 3.42 21.51 55.85
CA VAL A 21 2.28 20.71 56.35
C VAL A 21 1.43 20.20 55.18
N LEU A 22 1.26 18.87 55.18
CA LEU A 22 0.48 17.99 54.30
C LEU A 22 -1.03 18.35 54.26
N LYS A 23 -1.69 18.23 53.10
CA LYS A 23 -3.17 18.31 52.99
C LYS A 23 -3.77 16.93 52.65
N PRO A 24 -4.80 16.44 53.39
CA PRO A 24 -5.62 15.28 53.02
C PRO A 24 -6.99 15.65 52.41
N VAL A 25 -7.29 15.03 51.26
CA VAL A 25 -8.48 14.19 50.91
C VAL A 25 -9.92 14.61 51.32
N LEU A 26 -10.75 14.83 50.28
CA LEU A 26 -12.14 14.40 49.99
C LEU A 26 -13.38 14.94 50.77
N ILE A 27 -14.39 15.38 49.99
CA ILE A 27 -15.83 14.99 49.96
C ILE A 27 -16.72 16.19 49.61
N GLY A 28 -17.58 16.02 48.60
CA GLY A 28 -18.69 16.93 48.29
C GLY A 28 -19.48 16.47 47.08
N ILE A 29 -20.36 15.48 47.26
CA ILE A 29 -21.38 15.07 46.30
C ILE A 29 -22.53 16.07 46.37
N THR A 30 -22.94 16.63 45.23
CA THR A 30 -24.29 17.20 45.08
C THR A 30 -24.83 16.89 43.70
N ILE A 31 -25.84 16.00 43.70
CA ILE A 31 -26.69 15.64 42.57
C ILE A 31 -27.76 16.73 42.43
N ILE A 32 -27.89 17.33 41.25
CA ILE A 32 -29.15 17.98 40.83
C ILE A 32 -29.48 17.46 39.44
N ALA A 33 -30.41 16.51 39.41
CA ALA A 33 -31.18 16.16 38.24
C ALA A 33 -32.27 17.23 38.05
N LEU A 34 -32.42 17.76 36.84
CA LEU A 34 -33.73 18.24 36.36
C LEU A 34 -33.80 18.23 34.82
N SER A 35 -34.50 17.20 34.35
CA SER A 35 -35.35 17.11 33.16
C SER A 35 -35.37 18.29 32.17
N ILE A 36 -34.93 17.99 30.95
CA ILE A 36 -35.63 18.39 29.72
C ILE A 36 -35.48 17.25 28.72
N ILE A 37 -36.56 16.48 28.53
CA ILE A 37 -36.71 15.63 27.35
C ILE A 37 -37.55 16.44 26.36
N PRO A 38 -36.98 16.93 25.26
CA PRO A 38 -37.76 17.15 24.06
C PRO A 38 -37.42 16.02 23.08
N ASN A 39 -38.42 15.19 22.83
CA ASN A 39 -38.65 14.45 21.59
C ASN A 39 -37.45 13.68 21.03
N VAL A 40 -37.48 12.35 21.26
CA VAL A 40 -36.82 11.36 20.43
C VAL A 40 -37.32 11.53 18.99
N PHE A 41 -36.66 12.41 18.24
CA PHE A 41 -36.54 12.21 16.81
C PHE A 41 -35.67 10.98 16.67
N ALA A 42 -36.18 9.96 15.99
CA ALA A 42 -35.34 8.91 15.44
C ALA A 42 -34.38 9.60 14.47
N GLU A 43 -33.23 10.02 14.99
CA GLU A 43 -32.06 10.30 14.20
C GLU A 43 -31.72 8.96 13.57
N HIS A 44 -32.02 8.82 12.28
CA HIS A 44 -31.26 7.90 11.45
C HIS A 44 -29.82 8.40 11.52
N VAL A 45 -29.10 7.98 12.55
CA VAL A 45 -27.65 7.91 12.54
C VAL A 45 -27.36 6.83 11.51
N LEU A 46 -27.37 7.21 10.23
CA LEU A 46 -26.54 6.52 9.28
C LEU A 46 -25.14 6.69 9.83
N ASP A 47 -24.63 5.64 10.46
CA ASP A 47 -23.22 5.52 10.80
C ASP A 47 -22.45 5.76 9.50
N VAL A 48 -21.85 6.94 9.38
CA VAL A 48 -21.14 7.41 8.17
C VAL A 48 -19.81 6.65 7.99
N ASN A 49 -19.66 5.48 8.61
CA ASN A 49 -18.68 4.46 8.26
C ASN A 49 -19.27 3.33 7.41
N ALA A 50 -20.54 3.41 7.00
CA ALA A 50 -21.10 2.53 5.99
C ALA A 50 -20.57 2.89 4.60
N PHE A 51 -19.28 2.61 4.36
CA PHE A 51 -18.74 2.33 3.02
C PHE A 51 -19.29 1.00 2.48
N ALA A 52 -20.59 0.80 2.55
CA ALA A 52 -21.27 -0.14 1.67
C ALA A 52 -21.69 0.65 0.43
N GLN A 53 -20.70 1.16 -0.33
CA GLN A 53 -20.95 1.33 -1.76
C GLN A 53 -21.37 -0.07 -2.22
N PHE A 54 -22.61 -0.21 -2.71
CA PHE A 54 -22.98 -1.40 -3.43
C PHE A 54 -21.88 -1.62 -4.48
N PRO A 55 -21.20 -2.78 -4.48
CA PRO A 55 -20.22 -3.06 -5.51
C PRO A 55 -20.89 -2.80 -6.85
N ASP A 56 -20.27 -1.95 -7.67
CA ASP A 56 -20.73 -1.72 -9.03
C ASP A 56 -20.97 -3.08 -9.69
N ILE A 57 -21.97 -3.23 -10.55
CA ILE A 57 -22.33 -4.53 -11.11
C ILE A 57 -21.15 -5.15 -11.87
N SER A 58 -20.26 -4.32 -12.42
CA SER A 58 -18.94 -4.69 -12.93
C SER A 58 -18.10 -5.45 -11.88
N GLN A 59 -18.06 -5.01 -10.63
CA GLN A 59 -17.35 -5.70 -9.54
C GLN A 59 -18.02 -7.04 -9.15
N LEU A 60 -19.34 -7.14 -9.22
CA LEU A 60 -20.05 -8.39 -8.93
C LEU A 60 -19.88 -9.44 -10.05
N SER A 61 -19.72 -8.99 -11.30
CA SER A 61 -19.42 -9.84 -12.45
C SER A 61 -17.92 -10.09 -12.67
N ALA A 62 -17.07 -9.62 -11.76
CA ALA A 62 -15.63 -9.71 -11.91
C ALA A 62 -15.16 -11.17 -11.80
N GLU A 63 -14.33 -11.58 -12.75
CA GLU A 63 -13.53 -12.79 -12.62
C GLU A 63 -12.24 -12.48 -11.86
N LYS A 64 -11.72 -13.48 -11.15
CA LYS A 64 -10.52 -13.33 -10.32
C LYS A 64 -9.38 -14.14 -10.89
N PHE A 65 -8.25 -13.49 -11.14
CA PHE A 65 -6.98 -14.12 -11.47
C PHE A 65 -6.01 -13.98 -10.29
N THR A 66 -5.50 -15.09 -9.78
CA THR A 66 -4.51 -15.06 -8.69
C THR A 66 -3.10 -15.19 -9.26
N LEU A 67 -2.35 -14.10 -9.20
CA LEU A 67 -0.95 -14.04 -9.61
C LEU A 67 -0.04 -14.41 -8.43
N LYS A 68 0.87 -15.36 -8.62
CA LYS A 68 1.78 -15.83 -7.57
C LYS A 68 3.20 -15.37 -7.85
N ILE A 69 3.76 -14.60 -6.93
CA ILE A 69 5.11 -14.04 -7.03
C ILE A 69 5.79 -14.19 -5.68
N ASN A 70 6.92 -14.90 -5.63
CA ASN A 70 7.72 -15.03 -4.40
C ASN A 70 6.94 -15.46 -3.16
N ASN A 71 6.05 -16.45 -3.30
CA ASN A 71 5.16 -16.93 -2.23
C ASN A 71 4.05 -15.96 -1.79
N THR A 72 3.96 -14.77 -2.37
CA THR A 72 2.83 -13.85 -2.19
C THR A 72 1.84 -14.05 -3.34
N SER A 73 0.55 -14.06 -3.00
CA SER A 73 -0.54 -14.14 -3.98
C SER A 73 -1.21 -12.77 -4.09
N TYR A 74 -1.38 -12.31 -5.31
CA TYR A 74 -2.05 -11.07 -5.66
C TYR A 74 -3.32 -11.41 -6.43
N ASP A 75 -4.47 -10.99 -5.92
CA ASP A 75 -5.75 -11.17 -6.58
C ASP A 75 -5.99 -9.98 -7.51
N LEU A 76 -6.06 -10.24 -8.81
CA LEU A 76 -6.48 -9.30 -9.83
C LEU A 76 -7.92 -9.59 -10.21
N TYR A 77 -8.74 -8.55 -10.34
CA TYR A 77 -10.13 -8.69 -10.76
C TYR A 77 -10.28 -8.12 -12.16
N TYR A 78 -10.96 -8.83 -13.06
CA TYR A 78 -11.16 -8.39 -14.44
C TYR A 78 -12.57 -8.69 -14.92
N GLY A 79 -12.97 -8.05 -16.01
CA GLY A 79 -14.26 -8.30 -16.66
C GLY A 79 -14.29 -7.79 -18.09
N TYR A 80 -15.37 -8.14 -18.80
CA TYR A 80 -15.55 -7.86 -20.24
C TYR A 80 -16.77 -6.98 -20.55
N ARG A 81 -17.45 -6.50 -19.50
CA ARG A 81 -18.70 -5.73 -19.60
C ARG A 81 -18.58 -4.50 -18.71
N GLY A 82 -18.69 -3.32 -19.31
CA GLY A 82 -18.54 -2.03 -18.63
C GLY A 82 -19.85 -1.33 -18.24
N SER A 83 -21.00 -1.77 -18.76
CA SER A 83 -22.30 -1.13 -18.52
C SER A 83 -23.40 -2.14 -18.19
N LEU A 84 -24.36 -1.73 -17.35
CA LEU A 84 -25.59 -2.47 -17.03
C LEU A 84 -26.33 -2.99 -18.28
N ASP A 85 -26.30 -2.20 -19.35
CA ASP A 85 -26.99 -2.49 -20.61
C ASP A 85 -26.36 -3.70 -21.33
N SER A 86 -25.07 -3.95 -21.11
CA SER A 86 -24.37 -5.11 -21.64
C SER A 86 -24.64 -6.39 -20.84
N VAL A 87 -25.33 -6.34 -19.69
CA VAL A 87 -25.74 -7.54 -18.94
C VAL A 87 -27.04 -8.16 -19.48
N SER A 88 -27.78 -7.42 -20.30
CA SER A 88 -29.09 -7.85 -20.83
C SER A 88 -29.00 -8.82 -22.02
N ASP A 89 -27.84 -8.88 -22.69
CA ASP A 89 -27.54 -9.84 -23.77
C ASP A 89 -26.67 -10.98 -23.22
N SER A 90 -27.32 -11.95 -22.57
CA SER A 90 -26.72 -13.11 -21.90
C SER A 90 -26.35 -14.26 -22.84
N ASP A 91 -26.66 -14.16 -24.13
CA ASP A 91 -26.42 -15.20 -25.14
C ASP A 91 -25.12 -15.02 -25.94
N GLU A 92 -24.44 -13.87 -25.82
CA GLU A 92 -23.17 -13.63 -26.52
C GLU A 92 -22.00 -14.30 -25.78
N PRO A 93 -21.19 -15.13 -26.47
CA PRO A 93 -20.08 -15.84 -25.86
C PRO A 93 -19.05 -14.85 -25.30
N ALA A 94 -18.73 -15.00 -24.02
CA ALA A 94 -17.79 -14.13 -23.33
C ALA A 94 -16.33 -14.45 -23.73
N PRO A 95 -15.45 -13.43 -23.77
CA PRO A 95 -14.03 -13.68 -23.90
C PRO A 95 -13.50 -14.57 -22.77
N THR A 96 -12.50 -15.40 -23.08
CA THR A 96 -11.86 -16.30 -22.11
C THR A 96 -10.39 -15.94 -21.96
N LEU A 97 -9.97 -15.66 -20.72
CA LEU A 97 -8.58 -15.41 -20.37
C LEU A 97 -7.84 -16.74 -20.14
N SER A 98 -6.63 -16.84 -20.68
CA SER A 98 -5.77 -18.01 -20.52
C SER A 98 -4.78 -17.84 -19.37
N LEU A 99 -4.04 -16.74 -19.40
CA LEU A 99 -2.92 -16.50 -18.50
C LEU A 99 -2.71 -14.99 -18.30
N MET A 100 -2.36 -14.59 -17.09
CA MET A 100 -1.67 -13.32 -16.86
C MET A 100 -0.27 -13.60 -16.31
N ASN A 101 0.71 -12.88 -16.84
CA ASN A 101 2.09 -12.94 -16.40
C ASN A 101 2.65 -11.51 -16.20
N ILE A 102 3.74 -11.40 -15.44
CA ILE A 102 4.50 -10.16 -15.34
C ILE A 102 5.78 -10.29 -16.15
N ASN A 103 6.08 -9.23 -16.90
CA ASN A 103 7.36 -9.05 -17.54
C ASN A 103 8.17 -8.00 -16.78
N GLN A 104 9.18 -8.46 -16.05
CA GLN A 104 10.10 -7.64 -15.26
C GLN A 104 10.88 -6.64 -16.13
N GLU A 105 11.34 -7.12 -17.29
CA GLU A 105 12.26 -6.39 -18.16
C GLU A 105 11.53 -5.25 -18.87
N ARG A 106 10.32 -5.53 -19.35
CA ARG A 106 9.45 -4.56 -20.00
C ARG A 106 8.60 -3.75 -19.03
N LYS A 107 8.59 -4.14 -17.75
CA LYS A 107 7.77 -3.54 -16.69
C LYS A 107 6.30 -3.55 -17.04
N SER A 108 5.83 -4.71 -17.52
CA SER A 108 4.48 -4.89 -18.01
C SER A 108 3.77 -6.08 -17.39
N ILE A 109 2.44 -6.06 -17.46
CA ILE A 109 1.58 -7.23 -17.28
C ILE A 109 1.17 -7.69 -18.67
N GLU A 110 1.44 -8.95 -18.96
CA GLU A 110 1.07 -9.62 -20.20
C GLU A 110 -0.15 -10.51 -19.93
N ILE A 111 -1.21 -10.31 -20.70
CA ILE A 111 -2.47 -11.03 -20.59
C ILE A 111 -2.68 -11.77 -21.91
N THR A 112 -2.78 -13.09 -21.84
CA THR A 112 -3.05 -13.95 -22.99
C THR A 112 -4.50 -14.39 -22.95
N MET A 113 -5.23 -14.10 -24.03
CA MET A 113 -6.60 -14.54 -24.23
C MET A 113 -6.62 -15.88 -24.98
N SER A 114 -7.48 -16.80 -24.53
CA SER A 114 -7.76 -18.05 -25.24
C SER A 114 -8.69 -17.81 -26.42
N GLU A 115 -9.74 -17.00 -26.20
CA GLU A 115 -10.77 -16.72 -27.20
C GLU A 115 -11.40 -15.34 -26.93
N VAL A 116 -11.63 -14.57 -27.99
CA VAL A 116 -12.34 -13.29 -27.94
C VAL A 116 -13.36 -13.28 -29.09
N PRO A 117 -14.60 -13.74 -28.84
CA PRO A 117 -15.58 -14.01 -29.89
C PRO A 117 -16.04 -12.76 -30.65
N ASP A 118 -16.13 -11.62 -29.97
CA ASP A 118 -16.49 -10.33 -30.54
C ASP A 118 -15.75 -9.18 -29.83
N LYS A 119 -15.92 -7.95 -30.33
CA LYS A 119 -15.42 -6.74 -29.70
C LYS A 119 -16.05 -6.55 -28.33
N ASN A 120 -15.19 -6.43 -27.32
CA ASN A 120 -15.60 -6.27 -25.93
C ASN A 120 -14.85 -5.12 -25.25
N GLU A 121 -15.38 -4.66 -24.12
CA GLU A 121 -14.71 -3.71 -23.24
C GLU A 121 -14.06 -4.49 -22.09
N PHE A 122 -12.74 -4.64 -22.17
CA PHE A 122 -11.97 -5.31 -21.14
C PHE A 122 -11.56 -4.31 -20.07
N TRP A 123 -11.79 -4.64 -18.81
CA TRP A 123 -11.26 -3.88 -17.70
C TRP A 123 -10.57 -4.80 -16.70
N ILE A 124 -9.53 -4.27 -16.07
CA ILE A 124 -8.75 -4.98 -15.05
C ILE A 124 -8.44 -4.04 -13.90
N ARG A 125 -8.59 -4.57 -12.69
CA ARG A 125 -8.28 -3.94 -11.42
C ARG A 125 -6.97 -4.50 -10.91
N ILE A 126 -5.99 -3.62 -10.76
CA ILE A 126 -4.61 -3.98 -10.46
C ILE A 126 -4.14 -3.23 -9.20
N PRO A 127 -3.62 -3.93 -8.19
CA PRO A 127 -3.00 -3.29 -7.03
C PRO A 127 -1.75 -2.50 -7.42
N PHE A 128 -1.51 -1.36 -6.76
CA PHE A 128 -0.31 -0.52 -7.00
C PHE A 128 1.01 -1.26 -6.75
N GLU A 129 0.96 -2.29 -5.90
CA GLU A 129 2.12 -3.12 -5.60
C GLU A 129 2.56 -3.95 -6.81
N VAL A 130 1.62 -4.37 -7.66
CA VAL A 130 1.85 -5.25 -8.81
C VAL A 130 2.44 -4.48 -9.98
N ILE A 131 1.79 -3.38 -10.37
CA ILE A 131 2.29 -2.46 -11.39
C ILE A 131 1.94 -1.02 -11.02
N SER A 132 2.84 -0.11 -11.33
CA SER A 132 2.61 1.32 -11.21
C SER A 132 3.29 2.07 -12.35
N ALA A 133 2.72 3.21 -12.69
CA ALA A 133 3.28 4.15 -13.66
C ALA A 133 3.54 5.51 -13.02
N GLU A 134 4.63 6.15 -13.42
CA GLU A 134 4.93 7.52 -13.03
C GLU A 134 3.93 8.46 -13.69
N ASN A 135 3.38 9.39 -12.91
CA ASN A 135 2.29 10.28 -13.34
C ASN A 135 1.07 9.53 -13.90
N GLU A 136 0.87 8.26 -13.51
CA GLU A 136 -0.30 7.47 -13.89
C GLU A 136 -0.40 7.21 -15.41
N ASN A 137 0.72 7.34 -16.14
CA ASN A 137 0.82 7.11 -17.57
C ASN A 137 1.21 5.67 -17.88
N TYR A 138 0.21 4.85 -18.16
CA TYR A 138 0.40 3.50 -18.68
C TYR A 138 0.48 3.52 -20.21
N THR A 139 1.22 2.57 -20.78
CA THR A 139 1.09 2.26 -22.21
C THR A 139 0.35 0.93 -22.33
N VAL A 140 -0.77 0.94 -23.03
CA VAL A 140 -1.60 -0.25 -23.22
C VAL A 140 -1.52 -0.67 -24.68
N GLN A 141 -1.18 -1.93 -24.92
CA GLN A 141 -1.07 -2.51 -26.24
C GLN A 141 -2.00 -3.71 -26.37
N VAL A 142 -2.73 -3.77 -27.48
CA VAL A 142 -3.56 -4.93 -27.85
C VAL A 142 -2.97 -5.51 -29.13
N ASP A 143 -2.51 -6.75 -29.06
CA ASP A 143 -1.74 -7.44 -30.09
C ASP A 143 -0.55 -6.61 -30.64
N GLY A 144 0.11 -5.86 -29.75
CA GLY A 144 1.25 -5.00 -30.07
C GLY A 144 0.89 -3.62 -30.65
N VAL A 145 -0.39 -3.27 -30.71
CA VAL A 145 -0.87 -1.97 -31.18
C VAL A 145 -1.27 -1.10 -29.99
N ASP A 146 -0.68 0.10 -29.89
CA ASP A 146 -1.03 1.07 -28.85
C ASP A 146 -2.52 1.41 -28.91
N THR A 147 -3.20 1.17 -27.80
CA THR A 147 -4.65 1.29 -27.67
C THR A 147 -4.97 2.28 -26.56
N LYS A 148 -6.01 3.09 -26.77
CA LYS A 148 -6.50 4.02 -25.75
C LYS A 148 -7.12 3.25 -24.59
N TYR A 149 -6.95 3.79 -23.40
CA TYR A 149 -7.47 3.22 -22.18
C TYR A 149 -8.08 4.30 -21.29
N ASP A 150 -9.02 3.89 -20.45
CA ASP A 150 -9.56 4.67 -19.37
C ASP A 150 -8.92 4.23 -18.06
N LEU A 151 -8.62 5.19 -17.19
CA LEU A 151 -8.00 4.94 -15.89
C LEU A 151 -8.87 5.48 -14.77
N MET A 152 -9.16 4.63 -13.80
CA MET A 152 -9.81 5.02 -12.56
C MET A 152 -8.93 4.65 -11.37
N LYS A 153 -8.73 5.61 -10.46
CA LYS A 153 -7.92 5.43 -9.26
C LYS A 153 -8.79 5.11 -8.06
N PHE A 154 -8.51 3.98 -7.41
CA PHE A 154 -9.00 3.62 -6.09
C PHE A 154 -7.90 3.90 -5.04
N PRO A 155 -8.21 3.83 -3.73
CA PRO A 155 -7.22 4.13 -2.68
C PRO A 155 -5.93 3.30 -2.78
N ASN A 156 -6.00 2.04 -3.22
CA ASN A 156 -4.87 1.10 -3.26
C ASN A 156 -4.67 0.42 -4.63
N GLU A 157 -5.50 0.76 -5.62
CA GLU A 157 -5.61 0.02 -6.89
C GLU A 157 -5.91 0.96 -8.05
N TYR A 158 -5.52 0.55 -9.26
CA TYR A 158 -5.96 1.17 -10.51
C TYR A 158 -6.93 0.25 -11.23
N VAL A 159 -7.96 0.81 -11.83
CA VAL A 159 -8.80 0.12 -12.83
C VAL A 159 -8.44 0.69 -14.18
N ILE A 160 -8.02 -0.19 -15.08
CA ILE A 160 -7.67 0.14 -16.46
C ILE A 160 -8.71 -0.53 -17.36
N GLY A 161 -9.47 0.28 -18.09
CA GLY A 161 -10.47 -0.16 -19.08
C GLY A 161 -10.00 0.10 -20.50
N MET A 162 -10.28 -0.79 -21.44
CA MET A 162 -9.89 -0.67 -22.84
C MET A 162 -10.82 -1.48 -23.76
N PHE A 163 -10.84 -1.15 -25.04
CA PHE A 163 -11.53 -1.96 -26.05
C PHE A 163 -10.61 -3.03 -26.61
N ILE A 164 -11.11 -4.27 -26.68
CA ILE A 164 -10.44 -5.40 -27.31
C ILE A 164 -11.23 -5.84 -28.55
N PRO A 165 -10.63 -5.91 -29.75
CA PRO A 165 -11.30 -6.42 -30.94
C PRO A 165 -11.48 -7.95 -30.89
N GLN A 166 -12.34 -8.46 -31.78
CA GLN A 166 -12.46 -9.89 -32.02
C GLN A 166 -11.11 -10.54 -32.32
N ASN A 167 -10.90 -11.78 -31.86
CA ASN A 167 -9.68 -12.57 -32.02
C ASN A 167 -8.41 -11.96 -31.37
N THR A 168 -8.58 -11.03 -30.43
CA THR A 168 -7.45 -10.54 -29.63
C THR A 168 -6.74 -11.70 -28.93
N LYS A 169 -5.41 -11.73 -28.97
CA LYS A 169 -4.62 -12.79 -28.32
C LYS A 169 -3.82 -12.28 -27.15
N ASN A 170 -3.22 -11.10 -27.28
CA ASN A 170 -2.30 -10.56 -26.30
C ASN A 170 -2.72 -9.15 -25.94
N ILE A 171 -2.74 -8.86 -24.65
CA ILE A 171 -2.88 -7.51 -24.12
C ILE A 171 -1.67 -7.28 -23.23
N GLU A 172 -1.03 -6.12 -23.37
CA GLU A 172 0.12 -5.75 -22.59
C GLU A 172 -0.11 -4.38 -21.95
N ILE A 173 0.02 -4.31 -20.63
CA ILE A 173 -0.08 -3.07 -19.85
C ILE A 173 1.31 -2.74 -19.31
N ILE A 174 1.94 -1.71 -19.86
CA ILE A 174 3.30 -1.29 -19.53
C ILE A 174 3.23 -0.11 -18.56
N GLY A 175 3.97 -0.23 -17.45
CA GLY A 175 4.15 0.82 -16.45
C GLY A 175 5.61 1.26 -16.33
N THR A 176 5.93 1.97 -15.25
CA THR A 176 7.31 2.38 -14.94
C THR A 176 7.97 1.49 -13.91
N LYS A 177 7.16 0.76 -13.13
CA LYS A 177 7.60 -0.19 -12.11
C LYS A 177 6.63 -1.37 -12.04
N VAL A 178 7.19 -2.57 -11.97
CA VAL A 178 6.47 -3.81 -11.63
C VAL A 178 7.03 -4.42 -10.37
N ILE A 179 6.23 -5.25 -9.72
CA ILE A 179 6.68 -6.06 -8.60
C ILE A 179 7.87 -6.95 -9.02
N PRO A 180 9.02 -6.91 -8.31
CA PRO A 180 10.16 -7.76 -8.62
C PRO A 180 9.88 -9.24 -8.32
N GLU A 181 10.35 -10.12 -9.21
CA GLU A 181 10.33 -11.58 -9.07
C GLU A 181 11.42 -12.08 -8.14
N PHE A 182 12.34 -11.24 -7.67
CA PHE A 182 13.30 -11.61 -6.64
C PHE A 182 12.97 -10.91 -5.33
N GLY A 183 12.60 -11.69 -4.34
CA GLY A 183 12.30 -11.19 -3.00
C GLY A 183 13.56 -10.68 -2.27
N LEU A 184 13.35 -9.99 -1.14
CA LEU A 184 14.41 -9.53 -0.25
C LEU A 184 15.38 -10.66 0.15
N VAL A 185 14.88 -11.90 0.25
CA VAL A 185 15.69 -13.08 0.58
C VAL A 185 16.79 -13.32 -0.46
N THR A 186 16.49 -13.19 -1.75
CA THR A 186 17.48 -13.38 -2.82
C THR A 186 18.58 -12.33 -2.73
N ILE A 187 18.22 -11.07 -2.43
CA ILE A 187 19.17 -9.97 -2.23
C ILE A 187 20.05 -10.25 -1.01
N LEU A 188 19.49 -10.76 0.08
CA LEU A 188 20.25 -11.13 1.28
C LEU A 188 21.26 -12.26 1.00
N ILE A 189 20.83 -13.33 0.32
CA ILE A 189 21.71 -14.44 -0.06
C ILE A 189 22.84 -13.95 -0.98
N LEU A 190 22.50 -13.09 -1.96
CA LEU A 190 23.48 -12.48 -2.84
C LEU A 190 24.49 -11.62 -2.06
N GLY A 191 24.01 -10.80 -1.12
CA GLY A 191 24.85 -9.96 -0.27
C GLY A 191 25.82 -10.77 0.60
N ILE A 192 25.34 -11.84 1.24
CA ILE A 192 26.17 -12.76 2.04
C ILE A 192 27.21 -13.45 1.16
N SER A 193 26.81 -13.87 -0.04
CA SER A 193 27.70 -14.54 -1.01
C SER A 193 28.84 -13.62 -1.43
N ILE A 194 28.55 -12.39 -1.84
CA ILE A 194 29.56 -11.39 -2.23
C ILE A 194 30.48 -11.07 -1.04
N PHE A 195 29.92 -10.87 0.16
CA PHE A 195 30.67 -10.57 1.38
C PHE A 195 31.66 -11.70 1.75
N SER A 196 31.22 -12.96 1.63
CA SER A 196 32.07 -14.14 1.90
C SER A 196 33.30 -14.18 0.98
N VAL A 197 33.11 -13.92 -0.31
CA VAL A 197 34.19 -13.91 -1.31
C VAL A 197 35.21 -12.81 -1.01
N ILE A 198 34.74 -11.60 -0.67
CA ILE A 198 35.62 -10.47 -0.34
C ILE A 198 36.46 -10.79 0.91
N THR A 199 35.86 -11.37 1.94
CA THR A 199 36.54 -11.69 3.19
C THR A 199 37.63 -12.75 2.99
N LEU A 200 37.36 -13.80 2.21
CA LEU A 200 38.32 -14.86 1.89
C LEU A 200 39.48 -14.39 0.98
N ARG A 201 39.26 -13.39 0.12
CA ARG A 201 40.32 -12.76 -0.67
C ARG A 201 41.27 -11.96 0.22
N LYS A 202 40.74 -11.23 1.21
CA LYS A 202 41.54 -10.42 2.13
C LYS A 202 42.42 -11.27 3.07
N THR A 203 41.95 -12.45 3.50
CA THR A 203 42.71 -13.35 4.38
C THR A 203 43.87 -14.07 3.67
N ASN A 204 43.75 -14.38 2.38
CA ASN A 204 44.83 -15.02 1.60
C ASN A 204 46.00 -14.09 1.22
N LEU A 205 45.82 -12.76 1.28
CA LEU A 205 46.91 -11.79 1.02
C LEU A 205 47.74 -11.45 2.27
N GLY A 206 47.32 -11.86 3.47
CA GLY A 206 47.99 -11.54 4.74
C GLY A 206 48.93 -12.62 5.29
N LEU A 207 49.04 -13.78 4.65
CA LEU A 207 49.81 -14.93 5.16
C LEU A 207 51.19 -15.13 4.50
N ASN A 208 51.62 -14.25 3.60
CA ASN A 208 52.89 -14.40 2.86
C ASN A 208 53.90 -13.26 3.07
N SER A 209 53.89 -12.59 4.22
CA SER A 209 54.86 -11.54 4.56
C SER A 209 55.44 -11.70 5.98
N ARG A 210 55.81 -12.93 6.36
CA ARG A 210 56.51 -13.17 7.63
C ARG A 210 57.58 -14.26 7.57
N TYR A 211 58.32 -14.36 6.46
CA TYR A 211 59.65 -15.00 6.43
C TYR A 211 60.48 -14.40 5.30
N MET A 212 61.16 -13.28 5.57
CA MET A 212 62.37 -12.81 4.90
C MET A 212 63.04 -11.75 5.76
#